data_AF-A0A820PQ44-F1
#
_entry.id   AF-A0A820PQ44-F1
#
_cell.length_a   1.000
_cell.length_b   1.000
_cell.length_c   1.000
_cell.angle_alpha   90.00
_cell.angle_beta   90.00
_cell.angle_gamma   90.00
#
_symmetry.space_group_name_H-M   'P 1'
#
loop_
_entity.id
_entity.type
_entity.pdbx_description
1 polymer ?
#
loop_
_entity_poly.entity_id
_entity_poly.type
_entity_poly.pdbx_seq_one_letter_code
_entity_poly.pdbx_strand_id
1 'polypeptide(L)'
;CLFSGVAAICMDLGHLTLKRGTNQENHYEESHAPTNIEGVRELSYTQFKLKLTDIQLIYANRNESWENARKEKNTRLHLIKPMELEMDVDKCIYHDDAVLPAYEFILKYSKRFLFFIFHFH
;
A
#
# COMPACT_ATOMS: atom_id res chain seq x y z
N CYS A 1 6.79 -7.97 16.13
CA CYS A 1 5.75 -8.56 16.99
C CYS A 1 5.94 -8.03 18.41
N LEU A 2 4.87 -7.87 19.19
CA LEU A 2 4.92 -7.50 20.61
C LEU A 2 4.59 -8.74 21.45
N PHE A 3 5.34 -8.96 22.54
CA PHE A 3 5.18 -10.12 23.42
C PHE A 3 5.04 -9.67 24.87
N SER A 4 4.04 -10.22 25.57
CA SER A 4 3.74 -9.89 26.97
C SER A 4 4.10 -11.01 27.96
N GLY A 5 4.71 -12.11 27.51
CA GLY A 5 4.92 -13.31 28.32
C GLY A 5 3.75 -14.29 28.30
N VAL A 6 2.53 -13.81 28.06
CA VAL A 6 1.29 -14.62 28.00
C VAL A 6 0.66 -14.67 26.61
N ALA A 7 0.96 -13.68 25.77
CA ALA A 7 0.50 -13.64 24.38
C ALA A 7 1.50 -12.87 23.51
N ALA A 8 1.38 -13.09 22.21
CA ALA A 8 2.09 -12.39 21.15
C ALA A 8 1.08 -11.81 20.16
N ILE A 9 1.29 -10.55 19.78
CA ILE A 9 0.65 -9.96 18.60
C ILE A 9 1.72 -9.72 17.55
N CYS A 10 1.54 -10.29 16.36
CA CYS A 10 2.46 -10.09 15.26
C CYS A 10 1.76 -9.45 14.06
N MET A 11 2.22 -8.26 13.70
CA MET A 11 1.91 -7.61 12.44
C MET A 11 3.04 -7.94 11.46
N ASP A 12 2.70 -8.63 10.39
CA ASP A 12 3.58 -8.92 9.28
C ASP A 12 3.13 -8.08 8.08
N LEU A 13 4.02 -7.24 7.58
CA LEU A 13 3.74 -6.32 6.48
C LEU A 13 3.97 -6.99 5.11
N GLY A 14 4.41 -8.25 5.10
CA GLY A 14 4.58 -9.04 3.89
C GLY A 14 5.64 -8.47 2.96
N HIS A 15 5.29 -8.30 1.68
CA HIS A 15 6.21 -7.90 0.63
C HIS A 15 5.79 -6.61 -0.05
N LEU A 16 6.69 -5.62 -0.05
CA LEU A 16 6.52 -4.35 -0.73
C LEU A 16 7.10 -4.42 -2.13
N THR A 17 6.27 -4.14 -3.14
CA THR A 17 6.70 -3.90 -4.51
C THR A 17 6.38 -2.46 -4.90
N LEU A 18 7.38 -1.75 -5.43
CA LEU A 18 7.22 -0.41 -5.98
C LEU A 18 7.57 -0.44 -7.46
N LYS A 19 6.66 0.02 -8.31
CA LYS A 19 6.86 0.15 -9.75
C LYS A 19 6.66 1.59 -10.15
N ARG A 20 7.53 2.14 -11.00
CA ARG A 20 7.28 3.43 -11.64
C ARG A 20 6.22 3.27 -12.73
N GLY A 21 5.29 4.22 -12.83
CA GLY A 21 4.32 4.30 -13.91
C GLY A 21 5.00 4.68 -15.23
N THR A 22 4.56 4.10 -16.34
CA THR A 22 5.16 4.27 -17.68
C THR A 22 4.63 5.48 -18.44
N ASN A 23 3.67 6.22 -17.88
CA ASN A 23 2.98 7.32 -18.58
C ASN A 23 3.93 8.47 -18.99
N GLN A 24 5.14 8.54 -18.42
CA GLN A 24 6.09 9.64 -18.65
C GLN A 24 7.12 9.40 -19.77
N GLU A 25 7.17 8.21 -20.40
CA GLU A 25 8.23 7.92 -21.39
C GLU A 25 7.96 8.50 -22.79
N ASN A 26 6.74 8.97 -23.07
CA ASN A 26 6.33 9.39 -24.42
C ASN A 26 6.00 10.89 -24.58
N HIS A 27 6.25 11.75 -23.57
CA HIS A 27 5.79 13.15 -23.58
C HIS A 27 6.94 14.17 -23.54
N TYR A 28 8.08 13.86 -24.18
CA TYR A 28 9.18 14.83 -24.37
C TYR A 28 9.19 15.44 -25.78
N GLU A 29 8.17 15.16 -26.61
CA GLU A 29 8.02 15.75 -27.95
C GLU A 29 6.67 16.47 -28.07
N GLU A 30 6.48 17.60 -27.37
CA GLU A 30 5.79 18.78 -27.93
C GLU A 30 5.83 19.96 -26.95
N SER A 31 6.33 21.09 -27.43
CA SER A 31 6.59 22.33 -26.69
C SER A 31 5.33 23.18 -26.50
N HIS A 32 4.27 22.62 -25.93
CA HIS A 32 3.05 23.37 -25.60
C HIS A 32 2.79 23.35 -24.10
N ALA A 33 2.56 24.54 -23.52
CA ALA A 33 2.09 24.64 -22.14
C ALA A 33 0.77 23.85 -22.01
N PRO A 34 0.61 23.01 -20.96
CA PRO A 34 -0.58 22.19 -20.80
C PRO A 34 -1.83 23.09 -20.72
N THR A 35 -2.84 22.78 -21.52
CA THR A 35 -4.09 23.56 -21.62
C THR A 35 -5.17 23.08 -20.65
N ASN A 36 -4.94 21.95 -19.97
CA ASN A 36 -5.83 21.34 -18.99
C ASN A 36 -5.10 20.88 -17.72
N ILE A 37 -5.87 20.59 -16.67
CA ILE A 37 -5.35 20.20 -15.35
C ILE A 37 -4.63 18.85 -15.43
N GLU A 38 -5.11 17.94 -16.27
CA GLU A 38 -4.51 16.62 -16.48
C GLU A 38 -3.09 16.72 -17.03
N GLY A 39 -2.86 17.57 -18.04
CA GLY A 39 -1.53 17.79 -18.61
C GLY A 39 -0.56 18.46 -17.64
N VAL A 40 -1.05 19.38 -16.78
CA VAL A 40 -0.23 19.95 -15.70
C VAL A 40 0.20 18.86 -14.73
N ARG A 41 -0.70 17.93 -14.38
CA ARG A 41 -0.42 16.84 -13.44
C ARG A 41 0.56 15.83 -14.03
N GLU A 42 0.41 15.42 -15.28
CA GLU A 42 1.32 14.48 -15.94
C GLU A 42 2.77 14.99 -16.01
N LEU A 43 2.93 16.30 -16.26
CA LEU A 43 4.23 16.97 -16.30
C LEU A 43 4.81 17.25 -14.90
N SER A 44 3.95 17.34 -13.88
CA SER A 44 4.37 17.70 -12.53
C SER A 44 4.55 16.50 -11.60
N TYR A 45 3.96 15.33 -11.90
CA TYR A 45 3.96 14.18 -11.01
C TYR A 45 4.50 12.91 -11.67
N THR A 46 5.51 12.31 -11.05
CA THR A 46 5.90 10.94 -11.34
C THR A 46 5.00 9.97 -10.58
N GLN A 47 4.29 9.13 -11.33
CA GLN A 47 3.41 8.11 -10.77
C GLN A 47 4.17 6.85 -10.38
N PHE A 48 3.78 6.25 -9.27
CA PHE A 48 4.26 4.96 -8.81
C PHE A 48 3.08 4.08 -8.42
N LYS A 49 3.20 2.78 -8.68
CA LYS A 49 2.29 1.76 -8.19
C LYS A 49 2.99 1.01 -7.07
N LEU A 50 2.44 1.13 -5.87
CA LEU A 50 2.88 0.41 -4.69
C LEU A 50 1.90 -0.72 -4.43
N LYS A 51 2.45 -1.92 -4.25
CA LYS A 51 1.70 -3.12 -3.93
C LYS A 51 2.34 -3.80 -2.72
N LEU A 52 1.55 -3.99 -1.67
CA LEU A 52 1.88 -4.79 -0.51
C LEU A 52 1.09 -6.10 -0.59
N THR A 53 1.78 -7.23 -0.52
CA THR A 53 1.16 -8.56 -0.52
C THR A 53 1.45 -9.28 0.78
N ASP A 54 0.56 -10.20 1.18
CA ASP A 54 0.71 -11.02 2.39
C ASP A 54 0.75 -10.22 3.70
N ILE A 55 0.12 -9.02 3.74
CA ILE A 55 -0.06 -8.30 5.01
C ILE A 55 -0.97 -9.16 5.91
N GLN A 56 -0.58 -9.39 7.15
CA GLN A 56 -1.35 -10.22 8.07
C GLN A 56 -1.17 -9.76 9.52
N LEU A 57 -2.18 -10.04 10.34
CA LEU A 57 -2.16 -9.75 11.78
C LEU A 57 -2.53 -11.02 12.52
N ILE A 58 -1.63 -11.45 13.41
CA ILE A 58 -1.72 -12.71 14.13
C ILE A 58 -1.73 -12.41 15.63
N TYR A 59 -2.65 -13.06 16.34
CA TYR A 59 -2.68 -13.11 17.79
C TYR A 59 -2.47 -14.56 18.23
N ALA A 60 -1.48 -14.80 19.09
CA ALA A 60 -1.16 -16.12 19.60
C ALA A 60 -0.98 -16.06 21.12
N ASN A 61 -1.57 -16.99 21.85
CA ASN A 61 -1.31 -17.17 23.27
C ASN A 61 0.06 -17.82 23.50
N ARG A 62 0.52 -17.88 24.75
CA ARG A 62 1.85 -18.37 25.16
C ARG A 62 2.28 -19.70 24.54
N ASN A 63 1.34 -20.62 24.32
CA ASN A 63 1.62 -21.98 23.82
C ASN A 63 1.37 -22.13 22.31
N GLU A 64 0.99 -21.05 21.63
CA GLU A 64 0.66 -21.03 20.22
C GLU A 64 1.81 -20.43 19.41
N SER A 65 2.18 -21.07 18.30
CA SER A 65 3.27 -20.59 17.45
C SER A 65 2.74 -19.61 16.41
N TRP A 66 2.87 -18.32 16.69
CA TRP A 66 2.60 -17.26 15.71
C TRP A 66 3.50 -17.39 14.47
N GLU A 67 4.72 -17.92 14.63
CA GLU A 67 5.67 -18.13 13.52
C GLU A 67 5.17 -19.17 12.53
N ASN A 68 4.58 -20.26 13.01
CA ASN A 68 3.98 -21.29 12.16
C ASN A 68 2.71 -20.75 11.49
N ALA A 69 1.84 -20.06 12.25
CA ALA A 69 0.66 -19.43 11.69
C ALA A 69 1.00 -18.46 10.55
N ARG A 70 2.06 -17.65 10.71
CA ARG A 70 2.55 -16.72 9.68
C ARG A 70 2.89 -17.42 8.36
N LYS A 71 3.39 -18.65 8.41
CA LYS A 71 3.74 -19.47 7.23
C LYS A 71 2.53 -20.18 6.62
N GLU A 72 1.61 -20.64 7.46
CA GLU A 72 0.42 -21.40 7.04
C GLU A 72 -0.67 -20.52 6.42
N LYS A 73 -0.58 -19.19 6.54
CA LYS A 73 -1.42 -18.17 5.89
C LYS A 73 -2.93 -18.23 6.20
N ASN A 74 -3.42 -19.27 6.85
CA ASN A 74 -4.82 -19.42 7.19
C ASN A 74 -4.98 -20.31 8.42
N THR A 75 -4.86 -19.70 9.58
CA THR A 75 -5.08 -20.36 10.88
C THR A 75 -6.08 -19.56 11.70
N ARG A 76 -6.59 -20.17 12.77
CA ARG A 76 -7.48 -19.47 13.72
C ARG A 76 -6.79 -18.35 14.49
N LEU A 77 -5.45 -18.28 14.43
CA LEU A 77 -4.65 -17.23 15.08
C LEU A 77 -4.64 -15.91 14.29
N HIS A 78 -5.16 -15.91 13.05
CA HIS A 78 -5.21 -14.71 12.24
C HIS A 78 -6.38 -13.83 12.65
N LEU A 79 -6.07 -12.64 13.16
CA LEU A 79 -7.02 -11.54 13.26
C LEU A 79 -7.28 -10.95 11.87
N ILE A 80 -6.22 -10.82 11.07
CA ILE A 80 -6.25 -10.42 9.66
C ILE A 80 -5.54 -11.50 8.87
N LYS A 81 -6.28 -12.20 8.00
CA LYS A 81 -5.69 -13.16 7.05
C LYS A 81 -4.83 -12.41 6.01
N PRO A 82 -3.81 -13.05 5.42
CA PRO A 82 -2.98 -12.48 4.37
C PRO A 82 -3.81 -11.75 3.33
N MET A 83 -3.55 -10.45 3.23
CA MET A 83 -4.26 -9.52 2.38
C MET A 83 -3.29 -8.77 1.49
N GLU A 84 -3.88 -8.18 0.45
CA GLU A 84 -3.17 -7.38 -0.53
C GLU A 84 -3.71 -5.95 -0.45
N LEU A 85 -2.78 -4.99 -0.46
CA LEU A 85 -3.05 -3.57 -0.54
C LEU A 85 -2.34 -3.02 -1.77
N GLU A 86 -3.09 -2.34 -2.63
CA GLU A 86 -2.55 -1.60 -3.75
C GLU A 86 -2.80 -0.11 -3.53
N MET A 87 -1.83 0.71 -3.91
CA MET A 87 -1.96 2.16 -3.88
C MET A 87 -1.18 2.77 -5.04
N ASP A 88 -1.73 3.83 -5.61
CA ASP A 88 -0.98 4.70 -6.49
C ASP A 88 -0.38 5.82 -5.65
N VAL A 89 0.87 6.18 -5.96
CA VAL A 89 1.60 7.27 -5.32
C VAL A 89 2.07 8.22 -6.41
N ASP A 90 1.58 9.44 -6.40
CA ASP A 90 2.02 10.49 -7.31
C ASP A 90 3.02 11.37 -6.56
N LYS A 91 4.26 11.46 -7.04
CA LYS A 91 5.31 12.30 -6.47
C LYS A 91 5.55 13.53 -7.33
N CYS A 92 5.44 14.71 -6.75
CA CYS A 92 5.75 15.96 -7.47
C CYS A 92 7.25 16.02 -7.83
N ILE A 93 7.54 16.41 -9.07
CA ILE A 93 8.89 16.63 -9.61
C ILE A 93 9.45 17.95 -9.07
N TYR A 94 8.59 18.95 -8.88
CA TYR A 94 8.95 20.28 -8.38
C TYR A 94 8.86 20.28 -6.85
N HIS A 95 9.98 19.97 -6.19
CA HIS A 95 10.03 19.73 -4.74
C HIS A 95 9.83 21.00 -3.88
N ASP A 96 9.97 22.19 -4.46
CA ASP A 96 9.97 23.49 -3.76
C ASP A 96 8.73 24.35 -4.05
N ASP A 97 7.75 23.85 -4.81
CA ASP A 97 6.55 24.63 -5.12
C ASP A 97 5.51 24.50 -4.00
N ALA A 98 5.28 25.60 -3.27
CA ALA A 98 4.38 25.62 -2.11
C ALA A 98 2.90 25.34 -2.45
N VAL A 99 2.55 25.34 -3.75
CA VAL A 99 1.19 25.12 -4.24
C VAL A 99 0.90 23.64 -4.51
N LEU A 100 1.92 22.84 -4.87
CA LEU A 100 1.74 21.44 -5.25
C LEU A 100 2.14 20.49 -4.11
N PRO A 101 1.26 19.55 -3.69
CA PRO A 101 1.62 18.54 -2.71
C PRO A 101 2.79 17.70 -3.21
N ALA A 102 3.82 17.51 -2.38
CA ALA A 102 4.99 16.70 -2.72
C ALA A 102 4.62 15.23 -3.03
N TYR A 103 3.56 14.72 -2.39
CA TYR A 103 3.03 13.37 -2.59
C TYR A 103 1.51 13.36 -2.53
N GLU A 104 0.89 12.59 -3.42
CA GLU A 104 -0.53 12.23 -3.37
C GLU A 104 -0.66 10.70 -3.31
N PHE A 105 -1.45 10.19 -2.36
CA PHE A 105 -1.61 8.76 -2.12
C PHE A 105 -3.05 8.35 -2.41
N ILE A 106 -3.25 7.42 -3.36
CA ILE A 106 -4.57 6.94 -3.75
C ILE A 106 -4.65 5.45 -3.44
N LEU A 107 -5.41 5.10 -2.40
CA LEU A 107 -5.64 3.71 -2.01
C LEU A 107 -6.59 3.02 -2.98
N LYS A 108 -6.17 1.86 -3.51
CA LYS A 108 -6.99 0.98 -4.34
C LYS A 108 -7.47 -0.19 -3.49
N TYR A 109 -8.70 -0.10 -3.00
CA TYR A 109 -9.26 -1.16 -2.19
C TYR A 109 -9.76 -2.33 -3.04
N SER A 110 -9.32 -3.55 -2.70
CA SER A 110 -9.95 -4.79 -3.17
C SER A 110 -11.27 -5.05 -2.43
N LYS A 111 -12.25 -5.70 -3.06
CA LYS A 111 -13.51 -6.12 -2.39
C LYS A 111 -13.27 -6.92 -1.10
N ARG A 112 -12.14 -7.65 -1.00
CA ARG A 112 -11.74 -8.36 0.22
C ARG A 112 -11.34 -7.43 1.37
N PHE A 113 -10.78 -6.26 1.07
CA PHE A 113 -10.42 -5.23 2.05
C PHE A 113 -11.68 -4.58 2.64
N LEU A 114 -12.65 -4.21 1.78
CA LEU A 114 -13.94 -3.69 2.26
C LEU A 114 -14.68 -4.72 3.10
N PHE A 115 -14.72 -5.99 2.68
CA PHE A 115 -15.37 -7.05 3.46
C PHE A 115 -14.81 -7.15 4.89
N PHE A 116 -13.51 -6.95 5.07
CA PHE A 116 -12.87 -6.95 6.38
C PHE A 116 -13.31 -5.77 7.28
N ILE A 117 -13.41 -4.55 6.72
CA ILE A 117 -13.88 -3.38 7.49
C ILE A 117 -15.36 -3.54 7.88
N PHE A 118 -16.20 -4.07 6.99
CA PHE A 118 -17.64 -4.10 7.20
C PHE A 118 -18.18 -5.35 7.91
N HIS A 119 -17.41 -6.44 8.06
CA HIS A 119 -17.83 -7.65 8.80
C HIS A 119 -17.28 -7.74 10.23
N PHE A 120 -16.61 -6.71 10.72
CA PHE A 120 -16.14 -6.61 12.11
C PHE A 120 -17.12 -5.86 13.04
N HIS A 121 -18.39 -5.73 12.67
CA HIS A 121 -19.43 -5.11 13.50
C HIS A 121 -20.49 -6.09 14.00
#